data_AF-A0A7R9JJC6-F1
#
_entry.id   AF-A0A7R9JJC6-F1
#
_cell.length_a   1.000
_cell.length_b   1.000
_cell.length_c   1.000
_cell.angle_alpha   90.00
_cell.angle_beta   90.00
_cell.angle_gamma   90.00
#
_symmetry.space_group_name_H-M   'P 1'
#
loop_
_entity.id
_entity.type
_entity.pdbx_description
1 polymer ?
#
loop_
_entity_poly.entity_id
_entity_poly.type
_entity_poly.pdbx_seq_one_letter_code
_entity_poly.pdbx_strand_id
1 'polypeptide(L)'
;MSDTEGSQPERIVRLDRDRILYIIVHLKKENLFSLYEKLDQVARAVRGCDRPFGGLQLILCGDFFQLAPVTQAGKKTKFCFQTPAWERCIQTSFELTRVHRQSDPVFIDILQNIRIGRFQKHYWTRPLIRSNSAGILATRLCSHTKDANLINDNKLEKLPGASKVFTAVDSDPYASKQLDQQTPVSAQLELKVGAQVMLMKNVNVTEGLVNGARGVVVRFKENGRCCLFFPAQ
;
A
#
# COMPACT_ATOMS: atom_id res chain seq x y z
N MET A 1 -11.09 -51.98 -4.60
CA MET A 1 -12.06 -51.03 -4.03
C MET A 1 -11.55 -49.64 -4.36
N SER A 2 -12.32 -48.94 -5.18
CA SER A 2 -12.04 -47.67 -5.81
C SER A 2 -12.34 -46.51 -4.86
N ASP A 3 -11.33 -45.75 -4.47
CA ASP A 3 -11.53 -44.41 -3.88
C ASP A 3 -11.41 -43.37 -4.98
N THR A 4 -12.57 -42.93 -5.43
CA THR A 4 -12.78 -41.74 -6.27
C THR A 4 -12.53 -40.48 -5.42
N GLU A 5 -11.34 -39.90 -5.54
CA GLU A 5 -11.14 -38.49 -5.17
C GLU A 5 -11.90 -37.60 -6.15
N GLY A 6 -13.02 -37.06 -5.68
CA GLY A 6 -13.82 -36.08 -6.41
C GLY A 6 -13.02 -34.80 -6.64
N SER A 7 -12.44 -34.66 -7.82
CA SER A 7 -11.98 -33.38 -8.35
C SER A 7 -13.16 -32.41 -8.36
N GLN A 8 -13.11 -31.36 -7.54
CA GLN A 8 -14.08 -30.28 -7.61
C GLN A 8 -14.04 -29.68 -9.02
N PRO A 9 -15.18 -29.49 -9.69
CA PRO A 9 -15.19 -28.93 -11.04
C PRO A 9 -14.58 -27.52 -10.99
N GLU A 10 -13.57 -27.28 -11.82
CA GLU A 10 -13.01 -25.93 -12.02
C GLU A 10 -14.15 -24.99 -12.43
N ARG A 11 -14.60 -24.16 -11.47
CA ARG A 11 -15.62 -23.14 -11.74
C ARG A 11 -14.96 -22.04 -12.57
N ILE A 12 -15.07 -22.15 -13.89
CA ILE A 12 -14.64 -21.11 -14.82
C ILE A 12 -15.58 -19.91 -14.66
N VAL A 13 -15.12 -18.86 -13.98
CA VAL A 13 -15.81 -17.58 -13.91
C VAL A 13 -15.41 -16.77 -15.15
N ARG A 14 -16.36 -16.52 -16.06
CA ARG A 14 -16.14 -15.59 -17.18
C ARG A 14 -16.10 -14.16 -16.64
N LEU A 15 -15.06 -13.42 -17.01
CA LEU A 15 -14.88 -12.02 -16.66
C LEU A 15 -15.48 -11.14 -17.77
N ASP A 16 -16.45 -10.31 -17.42
CA ASP A 16 -17.03 -9.32 -18.34
C ASP A 16 -16.29 -7.99 -18.16
N ARG A 17 -15.28 -7.74 -19.03
CA ARG A 17 -14.36 -6.60 -18.89
C ARG A 17 -15.06 -5.24 -18.82
N ASP A 18 -16.25 -5.12 -19.38
CA ASP A 18 -17.01 -3.85 -19.41
C ASP A 18 -17.82 -3.60 -18.13
N ARG A 19 -17.85 -4.57 -17.19
CA ARG A 19 -18.65 -4.50 -15.96
C ARG A 19 -17.89 -4.92 -14.70
N ILE A 20 -16.56 -4.94 -14.75
CA ILE A 20 -15.74 -5.28 -13.59
C ILE A 20 -15.44 -4.03 -12.76
N LEU A 21 -15.66 -4.16 -11.45
CA LEU A 21 -15.17 -3.22 -10.46
C LEU A 21 -14.10 -3.91 -9.60
N TYR A 22 -12.86 -3.45 -9.76
CA TYR A 22 -11.75 -3.87 -8.92
C TYR A 22 -11.74 -3.04 -7.64
N ILE A 23 -11.82 -3.70 -6.48
CA ILE A 23 -11.67 -3.04 -5.19
C ILE A 23 -10.54 -3.76 -4.44
N ILE A 24 -9.44 -3.05 -4.25
CA ILE A 24 -8.33 -3.55 -3.44
C ILE A 24 -8.72 -3.36 -1.98
N VAL A 25 -8.95 -4.47 -1.28
CA VAL A 25 -9.27 -4.53 0.14
C VAL A 25 -7.97 -4.44 0.95
N HIS A 26 -7.33 -3.28 0.85
CA HIS A 26 -6.12 -2.95 1.62
C HIS A 26 -6.31 -1.59 2.28
N LEU A 27 -7.25 -1.54 3.20
CA LEU A 27 -7.85 -0.27 3.58
C LEU A 27 -7.26 0.22 4.88
N LYS A 28 -6.18 1.00 4.69
CA LYS A 28 -5.81 2.10 5.60
C LYS A 28 -6.88 3.20 5.68
N LYS A 29 -8.01 3.07 4.97
CA LYS A 29 -9.12 4.02 5.04
C LYS A 29 -10.00 3.73 6.24
N GLU A 30 -10.35 4.80 6.95
CA GLU A 30 -11.29 4.74 8.06
C GLU A 30 -12.63 4.14 7.62
N ASN A 31 -13.20 3.32 8.51
CA ASN A 31 -14.59 2.86 8.44
C ASN A 31 -14.99 2.13 7.14
N LEU A 32 -14.11 1.24 6.66
CA LEU A 32 -14.39 0.40 5.49
C LEU A 32 -15.72 -0.36 5.59
N PHE A 33 -16.11 -0.83 6.78
CA PHE A 33 -17.39 -1.51 7.00
C PHE A 33 -18.56 -0.71 6.42
N SER A 34 -18.70 0.55 6.84
CA SER A 34 -19.80 1.41 6.36
C SER A 34 -19.62 1.84 4.91
N LEU A 35 -18.37 2.00 4.46
CA LEU A 35 -18.07 2.41 3.10
C LEU A 35 -18.53 1.35 2.10
N TYR A 36 -18.32 0.07 2.42
CA TYR A 36 -18.71 -1.04 1.55
C TYR A 36 -20.22 -1.07 1.31
N GLU A 37 -21.03 -0.91 2.36
CA GLU A 37 -22.50 -0.86 2.22
C GLU A 37 -22.98 0.35 1.43
N LYS A 38 -22.37 1.52 1.67
CA LYS A 38 -22.70 2.74 0.92
C LYS A 38 -22.34 2.60 -0.56
N LEU A 39 -21.20 1.99 -0.87
CA LEU A 39 -20.81 1.74 -2.26
C LEU A 39 -21.80 0.80 -2.97
N ASP A 40 -22.27 -0.27 -2.32
CA ASP A 40 -23.34 -1.13 -2.86
C ASP A 40 -24.62 -0.32 -3.15
N GLN A 41 -25.09 0.46 -2.17
CA GLN A 41 -26.30 1.27 -2.30
C GLN A 41 -26.20 2.29 -3.44
N VAL A 42 -25.09 3.03 -3.52
CA VAL A 42 -24.85 4.02 -4.57
C VAL A 42 -24.79 3.34 -5.94
N ALA A 43 -24.09 2.21 -6.06
CA ALA A 43 -23.99 1.49 -7.31
C ALA A 43 -25.35 0.98 -7.80
N ARG A 44 -26.21 0.49 -6.90
CA ARG A 44 -27.59 0.08 -7.21
C ARG A 44 -28.44 1.25 -7.69
N ALA A 45 -28.39 2.38 -6.97
CA ALA A 45 -29.15 3.59 -7.29
C ALA A 45 -28.74 4.18 -8.64
N VAL A 46 -27.44 4.38 -8.87
CA VAL A 46 -26.91 4.99 -10.10
C VAL A 46 -27.20 4.12 -11.32
N ARG A 47 -27.17 2.78 -11.16
CA ARG A 47 -27.39 1.84 -12.26
C ARG A 47 -28.84 1.41 -12.43
N GLY A 48 -29.76 1.87 -11.57
CA GLY A 48 -31.15 1.44 -11.57
C GLY A 48 -31.31 -0.09 -11.49
N CYS A 49 -30.44 -0.77 -10.74
CA CYS A 49 -30.39 -2.23 -10.69
C CYS A 49 -30.23 -2.69 -9.24
N ASP A 50 -31.20 -3.45 -8.72
CA ASP A 50 -31.18 -3.91 -7.32
C ASP A 50 -30.26 -5.09 -7.04
N ARG A 51 -29.62 -5.65 -8.07
CA ARG A 51 -28.59 -6.69 -7.90
C ARG A 51 -27.40 -6.13 -7.10
N PRO A 52 -26.65 -6.96 -6.36
CA PRO A 52 -25.47 -6.52 -5.62
C PRO A 52 -24.54 -5.63 -6.47
N PHE A 53 -24.12 -4.49 -5.92
CA PHE A 53 -23.33 -3.44 -6.59
C PHE A 53 -23.89 -2.99 -7.95
N GLY A 54 -25.22 -2.96 -8.11
CA GLY A 54 -25.86 -2.59 -9.37
C GLY A 54 -25.61 -3.61 -10.50
N GLY A 55 -25.32 -4.86 -10.14
CA GLY A 55 -24.98 -5.93 -11.08
C GLY A 55 -23.57 -5.85 -11.66
N LEU A 56 -22.66 -5.11 -11.01
CA LEU A 56 -21.23 -5.13 -11.34
C LEU A 56 -20.58 -6.42 -10.86
N GLN A 57 -19.61 -6.91 -11.63
CA GLN A 57 -18.75 -8.01 -11.21
C GLN A 57 -17.68 -7.47 -10.28
N LEU A 58 -17.67 -7.91 -9.02
CA LEU A 58 -16.68 -7.48 -8.04
C LEU A 58 -15.48 -8.41 -8.03
N ILE A 59 -14.28 -7.82 -8.11
CA ILE A 59 -13.03 -8.50 -7.83
C ILE A 59 -12.38 -7.82 -6.64
N LEU A 60 -12.36 -8.53 -5.51
CA LEU A 60 -11.74 -8.09 -4.27
C LEU A 60 -10.41 -8.82 -4.05
N CYS A 61 -9.36 -8.09 -3.66
CA CYS A 61 -8.10 -8.70 -3.24
C CYS A 61 -7.53 -8.00 -2.01
N GLY A 62 -6.96 -8.76 -1.07
CA GLY A 62 -6.46 -8.22 0.19
C GLY A 62 -5.98 -9.30 1.14
N ASP A 63 -5.50 -8.89 2.31
CA ASP A 63 -5.07 -9.78 3.39
C ASP A 63 -5.55 -9.22 4.73
N PHE A 64 -6.53 -9.88 5.33
CA PHE A 64 -7.13 -9.45 6.60
C PHE A 64 -6.23 -9.67 7.82
N PHE A 65 -5.13 -10.41 7.67
CA PHE A 65 -4.10 -10.55 8.71
C PHE A 65 -3.11 -9.38 8.75
N GLN A 66 -3.18 -8.45 7.79
CA GLN A 66 -2.33 -7.25 7.79
C GLN A 66 -2.95 -6.13 8.64
N LEU A 67 -2.85 -4.88 8.19
CA LEU A 67 -3.37 -3.75 8.95
C LEU A 67 -4.90 -3.76 8.96
N ALA A 68 -5.47 -3.79 10.16
CA ALA A 68 -6.91 -3.60 10.35
C ALA A 68 -7.34 -2.18 9.95
N PRO A 69 -8.63 -1.96 9.66
CA PRO A 69 -9.15 -0.62 9.39
C PRO A 69 -8.84 0.36 10.52
N VAL A 70 -8.52 1.61 10.15
CA VAL A 70 -8.28 2.68 11.12
C VAL A 70 -9.60 3.02 11.82
N THR A 71 -9.61 2.98 13.15
CA THR A 71 -10.78 3.27 13.99
C THR A 71 -10.45 4.32 15.04
N GLN A 72 -11.44 5.14 15.39
CA GLN A 72 -11.32 6.08 16.49
C GLN A 72 -11.20 5.33 17.82
N ALA A 73 -10.42 5.89 18.75
CA ALA A 73 -10.21 5.32 20.07
C ALA A 73 -11.54 4.97 20.77
N GLY A 74 -11.62 3.78 21.37
CA GLY A 74 -12.80 3.28 22.08
C GLY A 74 -13.87 2.62 21.20
N LYS A 75 -13.76 2.67 19.86
CA LYS A 75 -14.69 1.95 18.96
C LYS A 75 -14.15 0.58 18.59
N LYS A 76 -15.03 -0.43 18.59
CA LYS A 76 -14.69 -1.77 18.08
C LYS A 76 -14.43 -1.71 16.58
N THR A 77 -13.32 -2.32 16.17
CA THR A 77 -12.99 -2.49 14.75
C THR A 77 -13.94 -3.47 14.09
N LYS A 78 -14.49 -3.06 12.94
CA LYS A 78 -15.34 -3.88 12.08
C LYS A 78 -14.69 -4.01 10.71
N PHE A 79 -14.59 -5.23 10.22
CA PHE A 79 -14.08 -5.54 8.88
C PHE A 79 -15.22 -5.60 7.86
N CYS A 80 -14.94 -5.33 6.59
CA CYS A 80 -15.94 -5.38 5.52
C CYS A 80 -16.63 -6.74 5.39
N PHE A 81 -15.91 -7.84 5.66
CA PHE A 81 -16.46 -9.19 5.60
C PHE A 81 -17.54 -9.47 6.65
N GLN A 82 -17.69 -8.59 7.65
CA GLN A 82 -18.74 -8.67 8.67
C GLN A 82 -20.05 -7.97 8.25
N THR A 83 -20.09 -7.36 7.04
CA THR A 83 -21.30 -6.69 6.54
C THR A 83 -22.25 -7.71 5.90
N PRO A 84 -23.58 -7.56 6.03
CA PRO A 84 -24.54 -8.36 5.26
C PRO A 84 -24.38 -8.19 3.75
N ALA A 85 -23.86 -7.03 3.29
CA ALA A 85 -23.55 -6.81 1.89
C ALA A 85 -22.45 -7.75 1.39
N TRP A 86 -21.47 -8.11 2.22
CA TRP A 86 -20.38 -9.00 1.82
C TRP A 86 -20.90 -10.36 1.37
N GLU A 87 -21.77 -10.99 2.17
CA GLU A 87 -22.36 -12.29 1.85
C GLU A 87 -23.19 -12.27 0.57
N ARG A 88 -23.90 -11.16 0.30
CA ARG A 88 -24.67 -11.00 -0.95
C ARG A 88 -23.78 -10.83 -2.19
N CYS A 89 -22.61 -10.21 -2.02
CA CYS A 89 -21.76 -9.81 -3.14
C CYS A 89 -20.68 -10.84 -3.48
N ILE A 90 -20.12 -11.51 -2.47
CA ILE A 90 -18.94 -12.37 -2.62
C ILE A 90 -19.39 -13.82 -2.74
N GLN A 91 -19.47 -14.27 -4.00
CA GLN A 91 -19.96 -15.60 -4.35
C GLN A 91 -18.85 -16.66 -4.34
N THR A 92 -17.59 -16.25 -4.45
CA THR A 92 -16.44 -17.15 -4.52
C THR A 92 -15.21 -16.45 -3.97
N SER A 93 -14.38 -17.21 -3.25
CA SER A 93 -13.13 -16.76 -2.66
C SER A 93 -12.00 -17.71 -3.06
N PHE A 94 -10.85 -17.15 -3.42
CA PHE A 94 -9.65 -17.91 -3.74
C PHE A 94 -8.51 -17.48 -2.83
N GLU A 95 -7.74 -18.44 -2.33
CA GLU A 95 -6.53 -18.18 -1.54
C GLU A 95 -5.28 -18.34 -2.42
N LEU A 96 -4.41 -17.33 -2.41
CA LEU A 96 -3.11 -17.41 -3.05
C LEU A 96 -2.09 -17.96 -2.04
N THR A 97 -1.57 -19.16 -2.30
CA THR A 97 -0.70 -19.89 -1.36
C THR A 97 0.80 -19.68 -1.65
N ARG A 98 1.17 -19.28 -2.86
CA ARG A 98 2.56 -19.10 -3.27
C ARG A 98 3.10 -17.72 -2.90
N VAL A 99 4.18 -17.68 -2.13
CA VAL A 99 4.92 -16.45 -1.80
C VAL A 99 5.95 -16.14 -2.89
N HIS A 100 5.89 -14.94 -3.45
CA HIS A 100 6.80 -14.48 -4.52
C HIS A 100 7.84 -13.44 -4.06
N ARG A 101 7.59 -12.74 -2.94
CA ARG A 101 8.43 -11.61 -2.51
C ARG A 101 9.72 -12.05 -1.83
N GLN A 102 9.68 -13.17 -1.11
CA GLN A 102 10.82 -13.75 -0.42
C GLN A 102 11.12 -15.11 -1.04
N SER A 103 12.41 -15.41 -1.25
CA SER A 103 12.85 -16.69 -1.79
C SER A 103 13.35 -17.66 -0.72
N ASP A 104 13.71 -17.17 0.46
CA ASP A 104 14.23 -17.98 1.56
C ASP A 104 13.09 -18.73 2.29
N PRO A 105 13.04 -20.08 2.23
CA PRO A 105 11.98 -20.88 2.84
C PRO A 105 11.86 -20.67 4.35
N VAL A 106 12.98 -20.51 5.07
CA VAL A 106 12.97 -20.31 6.52
C VAL A 106 12.37 -18.95 6.85
N PHE A 107 12.68 -17.91 6.08
CA PHE A 107 12.07 -16.60 6.27
C PHE A 107 10.57 -16.59 5.96
N ILE A 108 10.17 -17.30 4.92
CA ILE A 108 8.76 -17.45 4.55
C ILE A 108 7.98 -18.09 5.70
N ASP A 109 8.48 -19.20 6.26
CA ASP A 109 7.84 -19.88 7.40
C ASP A 109 7.69 -18.96 8.62
N ILE A 110 8.74 -18.20 8.95
CA ILE A 110 8.69 -17.23 10.06
C ILE A 110 7.58 -16.19 9.81
N LEU A 111 7.53 -15.60 8.61
CA LEU A 111 6.53 -14.57 8.28
C LEU A 111 5.10 -15.14 8.26
N GLN A 112 4.91 -16.37 7.81
CA GLN A 112 3.60 -17.05 7.82
C GLN A 112 3.13 -17.34 9.26
N ASN A 113 4.02 -17.77 10.14
CA ASN A 113 3.68 -17.97 11.56
C ASN A 113 3.34 -16.65 12.25
N ILE A 114 4.13 -15.59 12.02
CA ILE A 114 3.85 -14.25 12.55
C ILE A 114 2.50 -13.72 12.06
N ARG A 115 2.16 -13.93 10.78
CA ARG A 115 0.88 -13.52 10.16
C ARG A 115 -0.33 -14.01 10.96
N ILE A 116 -0.27 -15.23 11.51
CA ILE A 116 -1.34 -15.84 12.31
C ILE A 116 -1.14 -15.74 13.82
N GLY A 117 -0.17 -14.93 14.27
CA GLY A 117 0.13 -14.72 15.69
C GLY A 117 0.85 -15.88 16.39
N ARG A 118 1.44 -16.82 15.63
CA ARG A 118 2.27 -17.90 16.18
C ARG A 118 3.72 -17.43 16.23
N PHE A 119 4.29 -17.46 17.44
CA PHE A 119 5.63 -16.94 17.67
C PHE A 119 6.51 -17.99 18.36
N GLN A 120 7.73 -18.18 17.87
CA GLN A 120 8.71 -19.09 18.46
C GLN A 120 9.98 -18.34 18.86
N LYS A 121 10.57 -18.72 20.01
CA LYS A 121 11.71 -18.00 20.61
C LYS A 121 12.93 -17.90 19.69
N HIS A 122 13.17 -18.93 18.88
CA HIS A 122 14.32 -18.99 17.97
C HIS A 122 14.20 -18.04 16.75
N TYR A 123 13.03 -17.41 16.53
CA TYR A 123 12.88 -16.38 15.50
C TYR A 123 13.73 -15.14 15.82
N TRP A 124 13.91 -14.81 17.11
CA TRP A 124 14.72 -13.67 17.56
C TRP A 124 16.22 -13.87 17.37
N THR A 125 16.71 -15.11 17.42
CA THR A 125 18.14 -15.41 17.35
C THR A 125 18.68 -15.35 15.93
N ARG A 126 17.82 -15.12 14.93
CA ARG A 126 18.25 -15.00 13.54
C ARG A 126 18.89 -13.62 13.31
N PRO A 127 20.15 -13.55 12.86
CA PRO A 127 20.80 -12.28 12.60
C PRO A 127 20.06 -11.52 11.47
N LEU A 128 19.64 -10.30 11.77
CA LEU A 128 19.07 -9.40 10.78
C LEU A 128 20.20 -8.88 9.89
N ILE A 129 20.16 -9.20 8.60
CA ILE A 129 21.11 -8.68 7.63
C ILE A 129 20.87 -7.17 7.50
N ARG A 130 21.89 -6.37 7.84
CA ARG A 130 21.92 -4.95 7.50
C ARG A 130 22.28 -4.81 6.03
N SER A 131 21.27 -4.64 5.18
CA SER A 131 21.50 -4.35 3.76
C SER A 131 21.74 -2.86 3.57
N ASN A 132 22.98 -2.50 3.22
CA ASN A 132 23.34 -1.22 2.63
C ASN A 132 23.71 -1.47 1.17
N SER A 133 22.74 -1.37 0.26
CA SER A 133 23.00 -1.49 -1.17
C SER A 133 23.34 -0.10 -1.74
N ALA A 134 24.52 0.03 -2.34
CA ALA A 134 24.94 1.21 -3.12
C ALA A 134 24.84 2.56 -2.37
N GLY A 135 25.09 2.58 -1.05
CA GLY A 135 25.04 3.81 -0.23
C GLY A 135 23.62 4.30 0.10
N ILE A 136 22.58 3.60 -0.37
CA ILE A 136 21.19 3.87 0.04
C ILE A 136 20.87 3.08 1.29
N LEU A 137 20.49 3.79 2.35
CA LEU A 137 20.10 3.15 3.60
C LEU A 137 18.73 2.48 3.44
N ALA A 138 18.57 1.32 4.08
CA ALA A 138 17.27 0.69 4.17
C ALA A 138 16.24 1.63 4.82
N THR A 139 15.04 1.68 4.23
CA THR A 139 13.94 2.49 4.76
C THR A 139 13.52 1.95 6.12
N ARG A 140 13.60 2.79 7.16
CA ARG A 140 13.10 2.44 8.48
C ARG A 140 11.58 2.60 8.51
N LEU A 141 10.89 1.59 9.01
CA LEU A 141 9.45 1.64 9.23
C LEU A 141 9.17 2.09 10.67
N CYS A 142 8.20 3.00 10.82
CA CYS A 142 7.75 3.54 12.10
C CYS A 142 6.24 3.31 12.24
N SER A 143 5.77 3.18 13.48
CA SER A 143 4.34 3.05 13.77
C SER A 143 3.60 4.38 13.59
N HIS A 144 4.22 5.51 13.97
CA HIS A 144 3.65 6.85 13.83
C HIS A 144 4.38 7.67 12.78
N THR A 145 3.62 8.43 11.99
CA THR A 145 4.15 9.39 11.01
C THR A 145 5.06 10.43 11.66
N LYS A 146 4.72 10.87 12.89
CA LYS A 146 5.52 11.83 13.66
C LYS A 146 6.96 11.33 13.88
N ASP A 147 7.12 10.05 14.19
CA ASP A 147 8.45 9.45 14.41
C ASP A 147 9.24 9.37 13.10
N ALA A 148 8.57 9.00 12.01
CA ALA A 148 9.19 8.96 10.69
C ALA A 148 9.66 10.36 10.25
N ASN A 149 8.81 11.38 10.42
CA ASN A 149 9.15 12.76 10.09
C ASN A 149 10.33 13.24 10.93
N LEU A 150 10.27 13.06 12.26
CA LEU A 150 11.37 13.45 13.15
C LEU A 150 12.70 12.80 12.74
N ILE A 151 12.70 11.53 12.37
CA ILE A 151 13.91 10.84 11.90
C ILE A 151 14.40 11.42 10.57
N ASN A 152 13.50 11.71 9.64
CA ASN A 152 13.83 12.27 8.33
C ASN A 152 14.40 13.69 8.47
N ASP A 153 13.75 14.54 9.27
CA ASP A 153 14.15 15.92 9.52
C ASP A 153 15.53 15.97 10.15
N ASN A 154 15.76 15.19 11.22
CA ASN A 154 17.07 15.07 11.87
C ASN A 154 18.17 14.58 10.91
N LYS A 155 17.83 13.70 9.95
CA LYS A 155 18.80 13.23 8.94
C LYS A 155 19.10 14.30 7.91
N LEU A 156 18.09 15.05 7.48
CA LEU A 156 18.22 16.15 6.52
C LEU A 156 19.03 17.32 7.12
N GLU A 157 18.78 17.67 8.38
CA GLU A 157 19.51 18.72 9.09
C GLU A 157 21.01 18.42 9.15
N LYS A 158 21.38 17.17 9.46
CA LYS A 158 22.76 16.71 9.55
C LYS A 158 23.51 16.65 8.21
N LEU A 159 22.80 16.72 7.08
CA LEU A 159 23.46 16.77 5.78
C LEU A 159 24.13 18.13 5.57
N PRO A 160 25.39 18.13 5.08
CA PRO A 160 26.08 19.37 4.75
C PRO A 160 25.45 20.04 3.52
N GLY A 161 25.76 21.31 3.32
CA GLY A 161 25.34 22.08 2.15
C GLY A 161 24.04 22.85 2.37
N ALA A 162 23.76 23.72 1.40
CA ALA A 162 22.59 24.60 1.44
C ALA A 162 21.30 23.81 1.23
N SER A 163 20.30 24.15 2.04
CA SER A 163 18.95 23.66 1.85
C SER A 163 18.28 24.34 0.66
N LYS A 164 17.45 23.58 -0.06
CA LYS A 164 16.61 24.08 -1.13
C LYS A 164 15.17 23.64 -0.92
N VAL A 165 14.28 24.62 -0.86
CA VAL A 165 12.84 24.40 -0.71
C VAL A 165 12.16 24.43 -2.07
N PHE A 166 11.34 23.43 -2.35
CA PHE A 166 10.46 23.34 -3.50
C PHE A 166 9.02 23.53 -3.04
N THR A 167 8.38 24.60 -3.49
CA THR A 167 6.98 24.91 -3.17
C THR A 167 6.07 24.40 -4.27
N ALA A 168 5.00 23.70 -3.89
CA ALA A 168 3.97 23.24 -4.80
C ALA A 168 3.24 24.43 -5.47
N VAL A 169 2.77 24.20 -6.68
CA VAL A 169 1.94 25.15 -7.42
C VAL A 169 0.60 24.47 -7.66
N ASP A 170 -0.42 24.94 -6.96
CA ASP A 170 -1.78 24.44 -7.07
C ASP A 170 -2.59 25.31 -8.03
N SER A 171 -3.44 24.67 -8.84
CA SER A 171 -4.32 25.37 -9.78
C SER A 171 -5.48 26.10 -9.10
N ASP A 172 -5.91 25.60 -7.93
CA ASP A 172 -6.98 26.19 -7.12
C ASP A 172 -6.48 26.43 -5.69
N PRO A 173 -6.21 27.70 -5.31
CA PRO A 173 -5.76 28.05 -3.95
C PRO A 173 -6.75 27.69 -2.84
N TYR A 174 -8.05 27.57 -3.16
CA TYR A 174 -9.05 27.19 -2.16
C TYR A 174 -9.03 25.69 -1.86
N ALA A 175 -8.49 24.88 -2.77
CA ALA A 175 -8.38 23.43 -2.62
C ALA A 175 -7.05 22.96 -1.99
N SER A 176 -6.05 23.83 -1.85
CA SER A 176 -4.69 23.46 -1.37
C SER A 176 -4.71 22.65 -0.07
N LYS A 177 -5.52 23.06 0.92
CA LYS A 177 -5.62 22.32 2.19
C LYS A 177 -6.18 20.90 2.03
N GLN A 178 -7.12 20.72 1.10
CA GLN A 178 -7.67 19.40 0.79
C GLN A 178 -6.64 18.56 0.02
N LEU A 179 -5.90 19.18 -0.91
CA LEU A 179 -4.83 18.52 -1.66
C LEU A 179 -3.73 18.03 -0.72
N ASP A 180 -3.29 18.84 0.23
CA ASP A 180 -2.31 18.44 1.25
C ASP A 180 -2.77 17.24 2.08
N GLN A 181 -4.07 17.12 2.35
CA GLN A 181 -4.65 16.00 3.10
C GLN A 181 -4.83 14.74 2.26
N GLN A 182 -5.04 14.89 0.95
CA GLN A 182 -5.36 13.78 0.04
C GLN A 182 -4.16 13.28 -0.77
N THR A 183 -3.08 14.05 -0.82
CA THR A 183 -1.85 13.69 -1.52
C THR A 183 -0.76 13.27 -0.55
N PRO A 184 0.13 12.36 -0.95
CA PRO A 184 1.18 11.85 -0.06
C PRO A 184 2.42 12.77 -0.01
N VAL A 185 2.39 13.93 -0.67
CA VAL A 185 3.52 14.86 -0.80
C VAL A 185 3.12 16.19 -0.19
N SER A 186 4.01 16.78 0.60
CA SER A 186 3.79 18.09 1.23
C SER A 186 3.88 19.23 0.23
N ALA A 187 3.12 20.30 0.45
CA ALA A 187 3.22 21.56 -0.30
C ALA A 187 4.63 22.18 -0.30
N GLN A 188 5.42 21.92 0.75
CA GLN A 188 6.83 22.32 0.80
C GLN A 188 7.70 21.08 0.94
N LEU A 189 8.64 20.93 0.01
CA LEU A 189 9.62 19.86 0.03
C LEU A 189 11.02 20.45 0.17
N GLU A 190 11.64 20.22 1.31
CA GLU A 190 13.01 20.63 1.60
C GLU A 190 13.99 19.52 1.20
N LEU A 191 15.05 19.88 0.47
CA LEU A 191 16.08 18.95 0.02
C LEU A 191 17.48 19.53 0.18
N LYS A 192 18.45 18.65 0.45
CA LYS A 192 19.89 18.92 0.40
C LYS A 192 20.58 17.90 -0.50
N VAL A 193 21.77 18.23 -0.99
CA VAL A 193 22.63 17.24 -1.66
C VAL A 193 22.95 16.11 -0.67
N GLY A 194 22.85 14.86 -1.13
CA GLY A 194 22.98 13.67 -0.30
C GLY A 194 21.68 13.22 0.37
N ALA A 195 20.58 13.96 0.24
CA ALA A 195 19.29 13.54 0.79
C ALA A 195 18.77 12.29 0.07
N GLN A 196 18.41 11.25 0.84
CA GLN A 196 17.74 10.07 0.32
C GLN A 196 16.27 10.38 0.09
N VAL A 197 15.77 10.08 -1.10
CA VAL A 197 14.39 10.35 -1.51
C VAL A 197 13.69 9.08 -1.94
N MET A 198 12.36 9.11 -1.92
CA MET A 198 11.51 8.05 -2.43
C MET A 198 10.59 8.62 -3.51
N LEU A 199 10.45 7.89 -4.61
CA LEU A 199 9.55 8.24 -5.67
C LEU A 199 8.11 7.87 -5.27
N MET A 200 7.17 8.81 -5.37
CA MET A 200 5.77 8.60 -4.95
C MET A 200 4.81 8.32 -6.12
N LYS A 201 5.32 8.32 -7.36
CA LYS A 201 4.54 8.11 -8.59
C LYS A 201 5.36 7.31 -9.60
N ASN A 202 4.69 6.50 -10.43
CA ASN A 202 5.36 5.82 -11.53
C ASN A 202 5.77 6.84 -12.59
N VAL A 203 7.06 6.87 -12.92
CA VAL A 203 7.65 7.75 -13.95
C VAL A 203 8.01 6.93 -15.19
N ASN A 204 8.78 5.86 -15.00
CA ASN A 204 9.17 4.94 -16.06
C ASN A 204 9.25 3.52 -15.50
N VAL A 205 8.24 2.70 -15.79
CA VAL A 205 8.13 1.33 -15.27
C VAL A 205 9.23 0.43 -15.85
N THR A 206 9.55 0.60 -17.14
CA THR A 206 10.57 -0.20 -17.83
C THR A 206 11.98 0.02 -17.28
N GLU A 207 12.28 1.23 -16.80
CA GLU A 207 13.55 1.58 -16.16
C GLU A 207 13.54 1.39 -14.63
N GLY A 208 12.46 0.85 -14.06
CA GLY A 208 12.35 0.63 -12.61
C GLY A 208 12.07 1.91 -11.78
N LEU A 209 11.77 3.04 -12.42
CA LEU A 209 11.34 4.29 -11.78
C LEU A 209 9.85 4.23 -11.42
N VAL A 210 9.54 3.39 -10.44
CA VAL A 210 8.19 3.12 -9.92
C VAL A 210 7.99 3.74 -8.54
N ASN A 211 6.73 3.88 -8.12
CA ASN A 211 6.40 4.28 -6.75
C ASN A 211 7.10 3.35 -5.75
N GLY A 212 7.82 3.93 -4.78
CA GLY A 212 8.67 3.24 -3.82
C GLY A 212 10.15 3.14 -4.22
N ALA A 213 10.53 3.50 -5.46
CA ALA A 213 11.93 3.56 -5.86
C ALA A 213 12.70 4.56 -5.00
N ARG A 214 13.90 4.18 -4.57
CA ARG A 214 14.75 4.96 -3.66
C ARG A 214 15.91 5.56 -4.42
N GLY A 215 16.19 6.83 -4.16
CA GLY A 215 17.29 7.54 -4.80
C GLY A 215 17.97 8.53 -3.85
N VAL A 216 18.96 9.25 -4.36
CA VAL A 216 19.72 10.26 -3.64
C VAL A 216 19.82 11.53 -4.46
N VAL A 217 19.69 12.69 -3.82
CA VAL A 217 19.94 14.00 -4.45
C VAL A 217 21.43 14.15 -4.73
N VAL A 218 21.81 14.27 -6.00
CA VAL A 218 23.21 14.42 -6.43
C VAL A 218 23.61 15.88 -6.51
N ARG A 219 22.75 16.73 -7.08
CA ARG A 219 23.02 18.17 -7.26
C ARG A 219 21.76 18.94 -7.63
N PHE A 220 21.84 20.25 -7.51
CA PHE A 220 20.85 21.18 -8.06
C PHE A 220 21.43 21.88 -9.31
N LYS A 221 20.65 21.97 -10.39
CA LYS A 221 21.01 22.74 -11.59
C LYS A 221 20.76 24.23 -11.35
N GLU A 222 21.45 25.08 -12.11
CA GLU A 222 21.28 26.55 -12.09
C GLU A 222 19.84 26.96 -12.35
N ASN A 223 19.15 26.27 -13.26
CA ASN A 223 17.74 26.50 -13.58
C ASN A 223 16.74 26.02 -12.50
N GLY A 224 17.21 25.72 -11.30
CA GLY A 224 16.35 25.32 -10.20
C GLY A 224 16.18 23.80 -10.03
N ARG A 225 16.35 23.00 -11.08
CA ARG A 225 15.96 21.58 -11.09
C ARG A 225 16.85 20.68 -10.22
N CYS A 226 16.22 19.72 -9.54
CA CYS A 226 16.91 18.70 -8.74
C CYS A 226 17.38 17.53 -9.63
N CYS A 227 18.62 17.08 -9.45
CA CYS A 227 19.15 15.88 -10.08
C CYS A 227 19.21 14.75 -9.07
N LEU A 228 18.57 13.63 -9.39
CA LEU A 228 18.47 12.44 -8.54
C LEU A 228 19.23 11.28 -9.18
N PHE A 229 19.85 10.45 -8.35
CA PHE A 229 20.39 9.16 -8.74
C PHE A 229 19.56 8.05 -8.12
N PHE A 230 19.09 7.11 -8.95
CA PHE A 230 18.40 5.89 -8.52
C PHE A 230 19.29 4.70 -8.92
N PRO A 231 19.78 3.89 -7.98
CA PRO A 231 20.49 2.68 -8.33
C PRO A 231 19.54 1.69 -9.00
N ALA A 232 20.07 0.92 -9.95
CA ALA A 232 19.35 -0.21 -10.52
C ALA A 232 18.94 -1.17 -9.39
N GLN A 233 17.67 -1.61 -9.42
CA GLN A 233 17.10 -2.52 -8.43
C GLN A 233 17.43 -3.97 -8.74
#